data_AF-A0A836RUH0-F1
#
_entry.id   AF-A0A836RUH0-F1
#
_cell.length_a   1.000
_cell.length_b   1.000
_cell.length_c   1.000
_cell.angle_alpha   90.00
_cell.angle_beta   90.00
_cell.angle_gamma   90.00
#
_symmetry.space_group_name_H-M   'P 1'
#
loop_
_entity.id
_entity.type
_entity.pdbx_description
1 polymer ?
#
loop_
_entity_poly.entity_id
_entity_poly.type
_entity_poly.pdbx_seq_one_letter_code
_entity_poly.pdbx_strand_id
1 'polypeptide(L)'
;MRANPMEVLIIDALARGSYGKRMVTVDAIGAGPRTVAGVLEDLGANVELTVAEKVLENPHMLRKYDVMMISAMSIDEKTVARIVKMWRRQRGSRVVIIGGPIASDPAFILRVGGDIGVHGEAEPVIEKLIESGIVDEKGIDYTRLKDVCGTAYVLDGRLIVNKRCPIMTRQMWEKYRPSTRAIQGYPLYWAARVYVETVRGCSNYTIPELAEVLPEELLPDKPVPGCAYCSVIPLWGYARSRSIDLVYREVKELIDYGVHRIVLSGPDFLDYGRDWLVEPHPLVDPRNPGP
;
A
#
# COMPACT_ATOMS: atom_id res chain seq x y z
N MET A 1 25.82 15.76 4.05
CA MET A 1 25.25 15.18 5.27
C MET A 1 23.90 15.83 5.52
N ARG A 2 22.79 15.06 5.52
CA ARG A 2 21.46 15.59 5.89
C ARG A 2 21.52 15.98 7.37
N ALA A 3 21.13 17.22 7.68
CA ALA A 3 21.34 17.82 9.01
C ALA A 3 20.38 17.31 10.09
N ASN A 4 19.31 16.61 9.70
CA ASN A 4 18.42 15.82 10.58
C ASN A 4 17.69 14.77 9.72
N PRO A 5 17.29 13.61 10.30
CA PRO A 5 16.44 12.63 9.62
C PRO A 5 15.05 13.24 9.32
N MET A 6 14.43 12.81 8.22
CA MET A 6 13.08 13.23 7.82
C MET A 6 12.04 12.61 8.75
N GLU A 7 11.13 13.42 9.30
CA GLU A 7 10.04 12.94 10.16
C GLU A 7 8.81 12.57 9.31
N VAL A 8 8.47 11.28 9.25
CA VAL A 8 7.38 10.75 8.41
C VAL A 8 6.28 10.14 9.28
N LEU A 9 5.05 10.57 9.03
CA LEU A 9 3.85 9.95 9.62
C LEU A 9 3.15 9.06 8.59
N ILE A 10 3.04 7.76 8.88
CA ILE A 10 2.16 6.85 8.15
C ILE A 10 0.83 6.73 8.89
N ILE A 11 -0.26 6.91 8.16
CA ILE A 11 -1.62 6.77 8.68
C ILE A 11 -2.30 5.60 7.98
N ASP A 12 -2.63 4.56 8.74
CA ASP A 12 -3.51 3.49 8.30
C ASP A 12 -4.97 3.98 8.41
N ALA A 13 -5.58 4.26 7.26
CA ALA A 13 -6.98 4.67 7.11
C ALA A 13 -7.85 3.59 6.45
N LEU A 14 -7.36 2.36 6.30
CA LEU A 14 -8.07 1.27 5.62
C LEU A 14 -9.37 0.88 6.36
N ALA A 15 -10.51 0.89 5.68
CA ALA A 15 -11.80 0.42 6.20
C ALA A 15 -12.42 1.31 7.30
N ARG A 16 -12.15 2.61 7.27
CA ARG A 16 -12.77 3.62 8.16
C ARG A 16 -14.02 4.23 7.57
N GLY A 17 -14.23 4.07 6.26
CA GLY A 17 -15.36 4.60 5.52
C GLY A 17 -15.48 6.11 5.65
N SER A 18 -16.72 6.61 5.71
CA SER A 18 -17.01 8.03 5.96
C SER A 18 -16.97 8.42 7.43
N TYR A 19 -17.05 7.45 8.35
CA TYR A 19 -17.16 7.69 9.79
C TYR A 19 -15.82 8.10 10.42
N GLY A 20 -14.69 7.79 9.78
CA GLY A 20 -13.37 8.05 10.34
C GLY A 20 -12.96 7.05 11.42
N LYS A 21 -13.71 5.96 11.57
CA LYS A 21 -13.40 4.86 12.47
C LYS A 21 -13.75 3.53 11.85
N ARG A 22 -12.95 2.51 12.14
CA ARG A 22 -13.24 1.15 11.72
C ARG A 22 -14.39 0.58 12.55
N MET A 23 -15.45 0.11 11.87
CA MET A 23 -16.66 -0.42 12.51
C MET A 23 -16.69 -1.94 12.60
N VAL A 24 -16.03 -2.60 11.65
CA VAL A 24 -15.95 -4.06 11.51
C VAL A 24 -14.49 -4.45 11.38
N THR A 25 -14.13 -5.68 11.75
CA THR A 25 -12.73 -6.17 11.71
C THR A 25 -11.75 -5.21 12.38
N VAL A 26 -12.18 -4.59 13.49
CA VAL A 26 -11.38 -3.65 14.30
C VAL A 26 -10.06 -4.24 14.75
N ASP A 27 -10.00 -5.56 14.85
CA ASP A 27 -8.85 -6.35 15.25
C ASP A 27 -7.96 -6.79 14.07
N ALA A 28 -8.18 -6.34 12.83
CA ALA A 28 -7.35 -6.74 11.68
C ALA A 28 -6.26 -5.71 11.35
N ILE A 29 -4.99 -6.10 11.42
CA ILE A 29 -3.87 -5.22 11.10
C ILE A 29 -3.15 -5.77 9.87
N GLY A 30 -3.15 -5.00 8.77
CA GLY A 30 -2.50 -5.38 7.51
C GLY A 30 -0.97 -5.21 7.53
N ALA A 31 -0.30 -5.80 6.53
CA ALA A 31 1.14 -5.65 6.34
C ALA A 31 1.53 -4.36 5.60
N GLY A 32 0.71 -3.90 4.64
CA GLY A 32 1.08 -2.83 3.70
C GLY A 32 1.68 -1.56 4.33
N PRO A 33 1.00 -0.90 5.29
CA PRO A 33 1.56 0.26 5.98
C PRO A 33 2.89 -0.03 6.70
N ARG A 34 3.05 -1.22 7.29
CA ARG A 34 4.29 -1.66 7.94
C ARG A 34 5.40 -1.90 6.92
N THR A 35 5.08 -2.40 5.72
CA THR A 35 6.04 -2.53 4.62
C THR A 35 6.59 -1.18 4.19
N VAL A 36 5.73 -0.18 3.97
CA VAL A 36 6.18 1.19 3.66
C VAL A 36 7.00 1.79 4.79
N ALA A 37 6.63 1.53 6.06
CA ALA A 37 7.42 1.94 7.20
C ALA A 37 8.84 1.37 7.17
N GLY A 38 9.00 0.08 6.85
CA GLY A 38 10.31 -0.55 6.75
C GLY A 38 11.17 0.04 5.62
N VAL A 39 10.58 0.32 4.45
CA VAL A 39 11.29 1.01 3.35
C VAL A 39 11.85 2.36 3.80
N LEU A 40 11.05 3.14 4.54
CA LEU A 40 11.47 4.45 5.02
C LEU A 40 12.53 4.37 6.13
N GLU A 41 12.41 3.39 7.02
CA GLU A 41 13.42 3.12 8.06
C GLU A 41 14.77 2.74 7.42
N ASP A 42 14.78 1.88 6.40
CA ASP A 42 15.99 1.50 5.65
C ASP A 42 16.66 2.70 4.95
N LEU A 43 15.88 3.73 4.62
CA LEU A 43 16.36 5.00 4.04
C LEU A 43 16.75 6.05 5.09
N GLY A 44 16.70 5.70 6.38
CA GLY A 44 17.10 6.55 7.50
C GLY A 44 16.08 7.62 7.88
N ALA A 45 14.80 7.47 7.50
CA ALA A 45 13.73 8.34 7.97
C ALA A 45 13.25 7.94 9.37
N ASN A 46 12.81 8.92 10.15
CA ASN A 46 12.13 8.68 11.41
C ASN A 46 10.65 8.46 11.14
N VAL A 47 10.17 7.23 11.37
CA VAL A 47 8.81 6.84 11.02
C VAL A 47 7.96 6.61 12.27
N GLU A 48 6.81 7.29 12.33
CA GLU A 48 5.70 6.92 13.20
C GLU A 48 4.55 6.37 12.35
N LEU A 49 4.03 5.21 12.72
CA LEU A 49 2.82 4.65 12.15
C LEU A 49 1.68 4.82 13.15
N THR A 50 0.52 5.28 12.69
CA THR A 50 -0.70 5.42 13.50
C THR A 50 -1.95 5.05 12.70
N VAL A 51 -3.07 4.95 13.41
CA VAL A 51 -4.40 4.80 12.81
C VAL A 51 -5.09 6.15 12.60
N ALA A 52 -5.99 6.22 11.61
CA ALA A 52 -6.75 7.43 11.28
C ALA A 52 -7.53 8.01 12.48
N GLU A 53 -8.10 7.16 13.32
CA GLU A 53 -8.88 7.52 14.51
C GLU A 53 -8.09 8.46 15.43
N LYS A 54 -6.84 8.07 15.75
CA LYS A 54 -5.96 8.81 16.64
C LYS A 54 -5.60 10.19 16.07
N VAL A 55 -5.47 10.31 14.76
CA VAL A 55 -5.21 11.59 14.08
C VAL A 55 -6.44 12.49 14.10
N LEU A 56 -7.63 11.92 13.87
CA LEU A 56 -8.89 12.66 13.91
C LEU A 56 -9.21 13.17 15.31
N GLU A 57 -8.87 12.41 16.35
CA GLU A 57 -9.03 12.77 17.77
C GLU A 57 -7.97 13.77 18.24
N ASN A 58 -6.72 13.65 17.76
CA ASN A 58 -5.62 14.54 18.15
C ASN A 58 -4.86 15.13 16.94
N PRO A 59 -5.44 16.10 16.21
CA PRO A 59 -4.81 16.67 15.02
C PRO A 59 -3.51 17.43 15.30
N HIS A 60 -3.25 17.82 16.55
CA HIS A 60 -2.02 18.55 16.92
C HIS A 60 -0.76 17.71 16.74
N MET A 61 -0.86 16.37 16.78
CA MET A 61 0.28 15.48 16.55
C MET A 61 0.92 15.69 15.16
N LEU A 62 0.11 16.13 14.17
CA LEU A 62 0.57 16.37 12.80
C LEU A 62 1.67 17.43 12.70
N ARG A 63 1.81 18.31 13.71
CA ARG A 63 2.79 19.41 13.70
C ARG A 63 4.25 18.96 13.64
N LYS A 64 4.52 17.72 14.02
CA LYS A 64 5.87 17.16 14.19
C LYS A 64 6.49 16.62 12.91
N TYR A 65 5.69 16.35 11.88
CA TYR A 65 6.11 15.57 10.72
C TYR A 65 6.33 16.43 9.47
N ASP A 66 7.31 16.09 8.65
CA ASP A 66 7.61 16.75 7.38
C ASP A 66 6.79 16.19 6.22
N VAL A 67 6.52 14.88 6.26
CA VAL A 67 5.75 14.17 5.23
C VAL A 67 4.66 13.33 5.88
N MET A 68 3.46 13.37 5.30
CA MET A 68 2.35 12.50 5.70
C MET A 68 2.07 11.48 4.59
N MET A 69 1.99 10.21 4.96
CA MET A 69 1.61 9.12 4.08
C MET A 69 0.31 8.49 4.58
N ILE A 70 -0.63 8.20 3.68
CA ILE A 70 -1.92 7.58 4.04
C ILE A 70 -2.14 6.31 3.22
N SER A 71 -2.46 5.21 3.88
CA SER A 71 -2.96 4.00 3.24
C SER A 71 -4.47 3.91 3.38
N ALA A 72 -5.21 3.80 2.27
CA ALA A 72 -6.66 3.85 2.27
C ALA A 72 -7.29 3.01 1.15
N MET A 73 -8.55 2.61 1.34
CA MET A 73 -9.41 2.03 0.29
C MET A 73 -10.31 3.11 -0.32
N SER A 74 -10.94 2.82 -1.46
CA SER A 74 -11.85 3.76 -2.14
C SER A 74 -13.00 4.24 -1.25
N ILE A 75 -13.49 3.40 -0.34
CA ILE A 75 -14.56 3.78 0.61
C ILE A 75 -14.11 4.82 1.65
N ASP A 76 -12.80 5.00 1.84
CA ASP A 76 -12.19 5.83 2.89
C ASP A 76 -11.98 7.28 2.43
N GLU A 77 -12.33 7.64 1.19
CA GLU A 77 -12.11 8.97 0.60
C GLU A 77 -12.51 10.14 1.52
N LYS A 78 -13.68 10.06 2.15
CA LYS A 78 -14.15 11.10 3.08
C LYS A 78 -13.26 11.21 4.33
N THR A 79 -12.76 10.09 4.84
CA THR A 79 -11.83 10.08 5.97
C THR A 79 -10.48 10.67 5.57
N VAL A 80 -9.95 10.25 4.42
CA VAL A 80 -8.71 10.78 3.84
C VAL A 80 -8.81 12.29 3.65
N ALA A 81 -9.87 12.79 3.01
CA ALA A 81 -10.07 14.22 2.78
C ALA A 81 -10.12 15.04 4.10
N ARG A 82 -10.74 14.49 5.16
CA ARG A 82 -10.75 15.11 6.50
C ARG A 82 -9.34 15.23 7.07
N ILE A 83 -8.56 14.14 7.01
CA ILE A 83 -7.17 14.09 7.51
C ILE A 83 -6.28 15.04 6.71
N VAL A 84 -6.38 15.04 5.39
CA VAL A 84 -5.64 15.97 4.52
C VAL A 84 -6.00 17.42 4.85
N LYS A 85 -7.27 17.74 5.05
CA LYS A 85 -7.69 19.09 5.48
C LYS A 85 -7.07 19.48 6.83
N MET A 86 -7.00 18.57 7.79
CA MET A 86 -6.32 18.80 9.07
C MET A 86 -4.82 19.02 8.88
N TRP A 87 -4.17 18.21 8.04
CA TRP A 87 -2.77 18.37 7.68
C TRP A 87 -2.49 19.75 7.07
N ARG A 88 -3.26 20.18 6.07
CA ARG A 88 -3.11 21.52 5.46
C ARG A 88 -3.25 22.64 6.49
N ARG A 89 -4.15 22.51 7.47
CA ARG A 89 -4.31 23.49 8.56
C ARG A 89 -3.11 23.55 9.51
N GLN A 90 -2.43 22.42 9.75
CA GLN A 90 -1.33 22.33 10.71
C GLN A 90 0.07 22.49 10.08
N ARG A 91 0.21 22.13 8.81
CA ARG A 91 1.50 22.01 8.10
C ARG A 91 1.52 22.70 6.73
N GLY A 92 0.43 23.33 6.29
CA GLY A 92 0.39 24.05 5.02
C GLY A 92 0.64 23.14 3.81
N SER A 93 1.63 23.50 3.00
CA SER A 93 1.98 22.83 1.73
C SER A 93 2.89 21.60 1.87
N ARG A 94 3.15 21.12 3.10
CA ARG A 94 3.98 19.92 3.33
C ARG A 94 3.38 18.69 2.66
N VAL A 95 4.22 17.77 2.22
CA VAL A 95 3.86 16.71 1.28
C VAL A 95 2.89 15.68 1.86
N VAL A 96 1.90 15.30 1.07
CA VAL A 96 0.92 14.24 1.33
C VAL A 96 0.98 13.19 0.22
N ILE A 97 1.38 11.98 0.59
CA ILE A 97 1.41 10.82 -0.29
C ILE A 97 0.31 9.85 0.10
N ILE A 98 -0.44 9.32 -0.86
CA ILE A 98 -1.59 8.45 -0.59
C ILE A 98 -1.48 7.21 -1.45
N GLY A 99 -1.61 6.04 -0.83
CA GLY A 99 -1.57 4.75 -1.50
C GLY A 99 -2.63 3.78 -0.97
N GLY A 100 -2.53 2.54 -1.42
CA GLY A 100 -3.54 1.50 -1.19
C GLY A 100 -4.61 1.49 -2.29
N PRO A 101 -5.66 0.67 -2.14
CA PRO A 101 -6.66 0.46 -3.20
C PRO A 101 -7.37 1.74 -3.67
N ILE A 102 -7.42 2.80 -2.85
CA ILE A 102 -7.94 4.11 -3.26
C ILE A 102 -7.28 4.64 -4.54
N ALA A 103 -5.99 4.32 -4.75
CA ALA A 103 -5.22 4.78 -5.89
C ALA A 103 -5.55 4.07 -7.22
N SER A 104 -6.42 3.05 -7.19
CA SER A 104 -6.93 2.38 -8.40
C SER A 104 -7.71 3.35 -9.31
N ASP A 105 -8.31 4.39 -8.72
CA ASP A 105 -8.84 5.56 -9.45
C ASP A 105 -7.96 6.78 -9.16
N PRO A 106 -6.98 7.12 -10.02
CA PRO A 106 -6.07 8.26 -9.80
C PRO A 106 -6.76 9.60 -9.56
N ALA A 107 -8.01 9.80 -10.02
CA ALA A 107 -8.75 11.04 -9.80
C ALA A 107 -9.08 11.30 -8.33
N PHE A 108 -8.95 10.28 -7.45
CA PHE A 108 -9.11 10.43 -6.00
C PHE A 108 -8.25 11.56 -5.43
N ILE A 109 -7.06 11.79 -5.98
CA ILE A 109 -6.09 12.77 -5.46
C ILE A 109 -6.66 14.19 -5.48
N LEU A 110 -7.42 14.54 -6.53
CA LEU A 110 -8.13 15.82 -6.65
C LEU A 110 -9.25 15.95 -5.63
N ARG A 111 -9.98 14.84 -5.37
CA ARG A 111 -11.12 14.82 -4.44
C ARG A 111 -10.67 14.96 -2.98
N VAL A 112 -9.53 14.37 -2.62
CA VAL A 112 -9.02 14.37 -1.24
C VAL A 112 -7.99 15.47 -0.96
N GLY A 113 -7.41 16.09 -1.98
CA GLY A 113 -6.43 17.17 -1.86
C GLY A 113 -5.00 16.70 -1.52
N GLY A 114 -4.65 15.47 -1.89
CA GLY A 114 -3.29 14.94 -1.73
C GLY A 114 -2.34 15.48 -2.81
N ASP A 115 -1.03 15.25 -2.64
CA ASP A 115 -0.03 15.72 -3.59
C ASP A 115 0.38 14.60 -4.57
N ILE A 116 0.61 13.39 -4.05
CA ILE A 116 1.02 12.22 -4.83
C ILE A 116 0.15 11.02 -4.46
N GLY A 117 -0.48 10.40 -5.45
CA GLY A 117 -1.09 9.08 -5.37
C GLY A 117 -0.13 8.01 -5.86
N VAL A 118 0.01 6.89 -5.13
CA VAL A 118 0.82 5.74 -5.52
C VAL A 118 -0.10 4.57 -5.87
N HIS A 119 -0.13 4.21 -7.15
CA HIS A 119 -0.92 3.12 -7.72
C HIS A 119 -0.06 1.84 -7.84
N GLY A 120 -0.59 0.72 -7.32
CA GLY A 120 0.08 -0.59 -7.35
C GLY A 120 0.99 -0.80 -6.15
N GLU A 121 2.16 -1.41 -6.40
CA GLU A 121 3.16 -1.72 -5.38
C GLU A 121 3.95 -0.47 -4.99
N ALA A 122 3.83 -0.05 -3.72
CA ALA A 122 4.34 1.23 -3.26
C ALA A 122 5.83 1.20 -2.92
N GLU A 123 6.37 0.04 -2.56
CA GLU A 123 7.73 -0.09 -2.03
C GLU A 123 8.81 0.51 -2.93
N PRO A 124 8.94 0.12 -4.22
CA PRO A 124 9.94 0.70 -5.11
C PRO A 124 9.67 2.16 -5.45
N VAL A 125 8.40 2.58 -5.43
CA VAL A 125 8.01 3.97 -5.72
C VAL A 125 8.42 4.88 -4.58
N ILE A 126 8.10 4.51 -3.33
CA ILE A 126 8.48 5.26 -2.14
C ILE A 126 10.01 5.30 -2.00
N GLU A 127 10.69 4.17 -2.22
CA GLU A 127 12.15 4.12 -2.24
C GLU A 127 12.71 5.15 -3.23
N LYS A 128 12.23 5.13 -4.48
CA LYS A 128 12.66 6.06 -5.51
C LYS A 128 12.39 7.51 -5.14
N LEU A 129 11.19 7.83 -4.63
CA LEU A 129 10.81 9.20 -4.28
C LEU A 129 11.73 9.80 -3.22
N ILE A 130 12.08 9.03 -2.19
CA ILE A 130 12.84 9.51 -1.03
C ILE A 130 14.36 9.44 -1.27
N GLU A 131 14.87 8.32 -1.78
CA GLU A 131 16.31 8.11 -2.02
C GLU A 131 16.84 9.09 -3.07
N SER A 132 16.06 9.32 -4.13
CA SER A 132 16.43 10.25 -5.19
C SER A 132 16.21 11.72 -4.80
N GLY A 133 15.62 12.02 -3.63
CA GLY A 133 15.29 13.38 -3.20
C GLY A 133 14.24 14.06 -4.08
N ILE A 134 13.32 13.29 -4.66
CA ILE A 134 12.15 13.83 -5.39
C ILE A 134 11.13 14.35 -4.40
N VAL A 135 11.00 13.68 -3.25
CA VAL A 135 10.25 14.14 -2.09
C VAL A 135 11.22 14.31 -0.93
N ASP A 136 11.24 15.51 -0.37
CA ASP A 136 12.02 15.83 0.83
C ASP A 136 11.27 16.83 1.73
N GLU A 137 11.93 17.31 2.79
CA GLU A 137 11.35 18.31 3.69
C GLU A 137 11.00 19.63 3.00
N LYS A 138 11.60 19.95 1.85
CA LYS A 138 11.39 21.19 1.10
C LYS A 138 10.20 21.09 0.15
N GLY A 139 9.82 19.88 -0.27
CA GLY A 139 8.62 19.66 -1.08
C GLY A 139 8.80 18.57 -2.13
N ILE A 140 8.26 18.82 -3.32
CA ILE A 140 8.24 17.87 -4.45
C ILE A 140 8.98 18.47 -5.64
N ASP A 141 9.93 17.71 -6.20
CA ASP A 141 10.54 18.02 -7.49
C ASP A 141 9.70 17.43 -8.64
N TYR A 142 8.77 18.24 -9.15
CA TYR A 142 7.90 17.85 -10.26
C TYR A 142 8.64 17.58 -11.58
N THR A 143 9.87 18.11 -11.75
CA THR A 143 10.63 17.89 -12.99
C THR A 143 11.11 16.45 -13.11
N ARG A 144 11.34 15.80 -11.96
CA ARG A 144 11.77 14.40 -11.86
C ARG A 144 10.62 13.45 -11.54
N LEU A 145 9.58 13.95 -10.85
CA LEU A 145 8.39 13.15 -10.53
C LEU A 145 7.71 12.57 -11.78
N LYS A 146 7.71 13.31 -12.90
CA LYS A 146 7.12 12.86 -14.19
C LYS A 146 7.68 11.53 -14.71
N ASP A 147 8.90 11.17 -14.30
CA ASP A 147 9.61 9.96 -14.75
C ASP A 147 9.47 8.80 -13.75
N VAL A 148 8.74 8.99 -12.65
CA VAL A 148 8.48 7.95 -11.65
C VAL A 148 7.22 7.18 -12.03
N CYS A 149 7.36 5.88 -12.30
CA CYS A 149 6.19 5.05 -12.60
C CYS A 149 5.28 4.91 -11.38
N GLY A 150 4.01 4.56 -11.61
CA GLY A 150 3.06 4.26 -10.54
C GLY A 150 2.59 5.48 -9.74
N THR A 151 2.96 6.70 -10.14
CA THR A 151 2.50 7.92 -9.46
C THR A 151 1.42 8.66 -10.25
N ALA A 152 0.48 9.25 -9.53
CA ALA A 152 -0.44 10.27 -10.02
C ALA A 152 -0.31 11.52 -9.16
N TYR A 153 -0.37 12.71 -9.75
CA TYR A 153 -0.19 13.96 -9.02
C TYR A 153 -0.92 15.12 -9.69
N VAL A 154 -1.06 16.22 -8.97
CA VAL A 154 -1.71 17.43 -9.49
C VAL A 154 -0.64 18.50 -9.76
N LEU A 155 -0.59 18.98 -11.00
CA LEU A 155 0.27 20.10 -11.40
C LEU A 155 -0.60 21.13 -12.14
N ASP A 156 -0.59 22.38 -11.67
CA ASP A 156 -1.38 23.49 -12.23
C ASP A 156 -2.87 23.15 -12.40
N GLY A 157 -3.44 22.45 -11.40
CA GLY A 157 -4.85 22.04 -11.38
C GLY A 157 -5.18 20.87 -12.33
N ARG A 158 -4.19 20.28 -12.99
CA ARG A 158 -4.37 19.13 -13.89
C ARG A 158 -3.87 17.85 -13.24
N LEU A 159 -4.66 16.79 -13.37
CA LEU A 159 -4.23 15.44 -13.00
C LEU A 159 -3.22 14.93 -14.03
N ILE A 160 -2.03 14.56 -13.56
CA ILE A 160 -1.02 13.84 -14.33
C ILE A 160 -0.95 12.43 -13.77
N VAL A 161 -1.02 11.43 -14.65
CA VAL A 161 -0.92 10.01 -14.30
C VAL A 161 0.25 9.43 -15.06
N ASN A 162 1.30 9.04 -14.34
CA ASN A 162 2.45 8.38 -14.94
C ASN A 162 2.13 6.93 -15.28
N LYS A 163 2.95 6.34 -16.14
CA LYS A 163 2.84 4.92 -16.52
C LYS A 163 2.88 4.03 -15.28
N ARG A 164 2.08 2.96 -15.25
CA ARG A 164 2.15 1.94 -14.19
C ARG A 164 3.56 1.33 -14.10
N CYS A 165 4.03 1.07 -12.89
CA CYS A 165 5.26 0.31 -12.71
C CYS A 165 5.09 -1.13 -13.22
N PRO A 166 6.16 -1.75 -13.72
CA PRO A 166 6.20 -3.20 -13.88
C PRO A 166 5.89 -3.88 -12.53
N ILE A 167 5.22 -5.02 -12.60
CA ILE A 167 5.00 -5.86 -11.43
C ILE A 167 6.36 -6.33 -10.89
N MET A 168 6.57 -6.20 -9.58
CA MET A 168 7.82 -6.63 -8.95
C MET A 168 8.02 -8.13 -9.16
N THR A 169 9.26 -8.54 -9.41
CA THR A 169 9.63 -9.95 -9.33
C THR A 169 9.68 -10.39 -7.86
N ARG A 170 9.64 -11.70 -7.58
CA ARG A 170 9.82 -12.21 -6.22
C ARG A 170 11.12 -11.69 -5.59
N GLN A 171 12.22 -11.78 -6.33
CA GLN A 171 13.54 -11.32 -5.87
C GLN A 171 13.58 -9.82 -5.53
N MET A 172 12.84 -8.99 -6.27
CA MET A 172 12.71 -7.57 -5.95
C MET A 172 11.86 -7.35 -4.70
N TRP A 173 10.71 -8.02 -4.62
CA TRP A 173 9.80 -7.90 -3.49
C TRP A 173 10.44 -8.33 -2.16
N GLU A 174 11.28 -9.37 -2.19
CA GLU A 174 11.99 -9.86 -1.00
C GLU A 174 12.92 -8.82 -0.35
N LYS A 175 13.38 -7.81 -1.10
CA LYS A 175 14.21 -6.71 -0.58
C LYS A 175 13.47 -5.85 0.43
N TYR A 176 12.15 -5.69 0.30
CA TYR A 176 11.37 -4.75 1.09
C TYR A 176 10.76 -5.39 2.32
N ARG A 177 11.39 -5.20 3.49
CA ARG A 177 10.98 -5.85 4.74
C ARG A 177 9.97 -4.97 5.51
N PRO A 178 8.89 -5.54 6.05
CA PRO A 178 8.00 -4.80 6.93
C PRO A 178 8.68 -4.41 8.25
N SER A 179 8.42 -3.18 8.71
CA SER A 179 8.77 -2.75 10.06
C SER A 179 7.92 -3.52 11.08
N THR A 180 8.56 -4.39 11.84
CA THR A 180 7.91 -5.12 12.94
C THR A 180 7.68 -4.20 14.13
N ARG A 181 8.60 -3.26 14.40
CA ARG A 181 8.47 -2.22 15.44
C ARG A 181 7.24 -1.34 15.26
N ALA A 182 6.91 -0.98 14.02
CA ALA A 182 5.77 -0.12 13.70
C ALA A 182 4.41 -0.68 14.17
N ILE A 183 4.33 -1.98 14.52
CA ILE A 183 3.12 -2.60 15.08
C ILE A 183 2.62 -1.90 16.34
N GLN A 184 3.52 -1.30 17.12
CA GLN A 184 3.22 -0.58 18.36
C GLN A 184 2.36 0.69 18.12
N GLY A 185 2.29 1.16 16.87
CA GLY A 185 1.42 2.25 16.44
C GLY A 185 -0.07 1.92 16.44
N TYR A 186 -0.42 0.63 16.46
CA TYR A 186 -1.80 0.16 16.44
C TYR A 186 -2.33 -0.06 17.87
N PRO A 187 -3.51 0.51 18.22
CA PRO A 187 -4.17 0.16 19.47
C PRO A 187 -4.44 -1.34 19.54
N LEU A 188 -4.22 -1.95 20.71
CA LEU A 188 -4.55 -3.36 20.98
C LEU A 188 -3.86 -4.37 20.05
N TYR A 189 -2.70 -4.04 19.46
CA TYR A 189 -1.98 -4.94 18.56
C TYR A 189 -1.71 -6.34 19.14
N TRP A 190 -1.55 -6.44 20.46
CA TRP A 190 -1.35 -7.69 21.19
C TRP A 190 -2.56 -8.65 21.10
N ALA A 191 -3.78 -8.13 20.93
CA ALA A 191 -5.02 -8.90 20.79
C ALA A 191 -5.51 -9.00 19.33
N ALA A 192 -4.94 -8.20 18.43
CA ALA A 192 -5.35 -8.08 17.05
C ALA A 192 -4.83 -9.26 16.21
N ARG A 193 -5.59 -9.64 15.17
CA ARG A 193 -5.12 -10.46 14.05
C ARG A 193 -4.15 -9.63 13.22
N VAL A 194 -2.85 -9.88 13.42
CA VAL A 194 -1.77 -9.23 12.67
C VAL A 194 -1.44 -10.08 11.45
N TYR A 195 -1.61 -9.49 10.27
CA TYR A 195 -1.42 -10.16 9.00
C TYR A 195 0.04 -10.05 8.56
N VAL A 196 0.64 -11.19 8.19
CA VAL A 196 1.94 -11.32 7.55
C VAL A 196 1.72 -11.73 6.11
N GLU A 197 2.22 -10.95 5.15
CA GLU A 197 2.00 -11.21 3.72
C GLU A 197 2.99 -12.28 3.22
N THR A 198 2.48 -13.47 2.93
CA THR A 198 3.25 -14.62 2.44
C THR A 198 3.11 -14.79 0.94
N VAL A 199 1.98 -14.41 0.35
CA VAL A 199 1.74 -14.43 -1.09
C VAL A 199 1.21 -13.08 -1.55
N ARG A 200 1.75 -12.57 -2.65
CA ARG A 200 1.22 -11.38 -3.33
C ARG A 200 0.80 -11.74 -4.75
N GLY A 201 -0.30 -11.16 -5.22
CA GLY A 201 -0.88 -11.51 -6.52
C GLY A 201 -1.73 -12.79 -6.48
N CYS A 202 -2.12 -13.27 -7.65
CA CYS A 202 -2.95 -14.48 -7.82
C CYS A 202 -2.59 -15.17 -9.12
N SER A 203 -2.61 -16.51 -9.14
CA SER A 203 -2.34 -17.29 -10.34
C SER A 203 -3.51 -17.41 -11.29
N ASN A 204 -4.74 -17.03 -10.91
CA ASN A 204 -5.91 -17.23 -11.77
C ASN A 204 -5.97 -16.24 -12.95
N TYR A 205 -5.24 -16.47 -14.04
CA TYR A 205 -5.35 -15.64 -15.24
C TYR A 205 -6.44 -16.08 -16.22
N THR A 206 -7.34 -16.96 -15.79
CA THR A 206 -8.48 -17.41 -16.60
C THR A 206 -9.39 -16.23 -16.88
N ILE A 207 -9.79 -16.05 -18.14
CA ILE A 207 -10.79 -15.05 -18.52
C ILE A 207 -12.18 -15.67 -18.27
N PRO A 208 -13.02 -15.09 -17.40
CA PRO A 208 -14.36 -15.60 -17.18
C PRO A 208 -15.23 -15.34 -18.42
N GLU A 209 -15.95 -16.36 -18.89
CA GLU A 209 -16.95 -16.22 -19.94
C GLU A 209 -18.23 -15.59 -19.35
N LEU A 210 -18.38 -14.27 -19.54
CA LEU A 210 -19.49 -13.50 -18.95
C LEU A 210 -20.66 -13.27 -19.92
N ALA A 211 -20.46 -13.49 -21.22
CA ALA A 211 -21.44 -13.18 -22.27
C ALA A 211 -22.74 -13.99 -22.14
N GLU A 212 -22.71 -15.16 -21.51
CA GLU A 212 -23.90 -15.98 -21.27
C GLU A 212 -24.61 -15.65 -19.95
N VAL A 213 -23.99 -14.84 -19.08
CA VAL A 213 -24.45 -14.58 -17.71
C VAL A 213 -24.86 -13.13 -17.50
N LEU A 214 -24.25 -12.19 -18.24
CA LEU A 214 -24.50 -10.76 -18.13
C LEU A 214 -25.06 -10.18 -19.45
N PRO A 215 -25.99 -9.21 -19.36
CA PRO A 215 -26.35 -8.35 -20.49
C PRO A 215 -25.13 -7.67 -21.11
N GLU A 216 -25.19 -7.39 -22.41
CA GLU A 216 -24.08 -6.79 -23.18
C GLU A 216 -23.61 -5.46 -22.57
N GLU A 217 -24.52 -4.67 -21.99
CA GLU A 217 -24.23 -3.37 -21.37
C GLU A 217 -23.44 -3.48 -20.06
N LEU A 218 -23.38 -4.68 -19.46
CA LEU A 218 -22.62 -4.97 -18.24
C LEU A 218 -21.34 -5.73 -18.52
N LEU A 219 -21.06 -6.10 -19.77
CA LEU A 219 -19.81 -6.74 -20.14
C LEU A 219 -18.66 -5.73 -20.06
N PRO A 220 -17.49 -6.12 -19.53
CA PRO A 220 -16.34 -5.24 -19.50
C PRO A 220 -15.83 -5.02 -20.93
N ASP A 221 -15.50 -3.76 -21.27
CA ASP A 221 -14.92 -3.37 -22.58
C ASP A 221 -13.69 -4.19 -22.98
N LYS A 222 -12.96 -4.72 -21.98
CA LYS A 222 -11.82 -5.61 -22.17
C LYS A 222 -11.90 -6.78 -21.20
N PRO A 223 -11.61 -8.01 -21.65
CA PRO A 223 -11.52 -9.15 -20.75
C PRO A 223 -10.46 -8.90 -19.68
N VAL A 224 -10.84 -9.11 -18.42
CA VAL A 224 -9.91 -9.02 -17.28
C VAL A 224 -9.67 -10.44 -16.75
N PRO A 225 -8.40 -10.88 -16.66
CA PRO A 225 -8.08 -12.18 -16.08
C PRO A 225 -8.49 -12.27 -14.61
N GLY A 226 -8.91 -13.47 -14.20
CA GLY A 226 -9.27 -13.82 -12.83
C GLY A 226 -10.75 -13.77 -12.54
N CYS A 227 -11.08 -13.77 -11.24
CA CYS A 227 -12.46 -13.63 -10.82
C CYS A 227 -12.99 -12.26 -11.28
N ALA A 228 -14.13 -12.23 -11.98
CA ALA A 228 -14.65 -11.01 -12.63
C ALA A 228 -14.81 -9.78 -11.70
N TYR A 229 -14.98 -10.01 -10.40
CA TYR A 229 -15.14 -8.96 -9.38
C TYR A 229 -13.83 -8.56 -8.68
N CYS A 230 -12.72 -9.25 -8.95
CA CYS A 230 -11.50 -9.16 -8.16
C CYS A 230 -10.46 -8.22 -8.80
N SER A 231 -9.90 -7.33 -7.99
CA SER A 231 -8.87 -6.37 -8.44
C SER A 231 -7.43 -6.85 -8.24
N VAL A 232 -7.23 -8.09 -7.77
CA VAL A 232 -5.90 -8.58 -7.38
C VAL A 232 -4.92 -8.59 -8.54
N ILE A 233 -5.27 -9.19 -9.68
CA ILE A 233 -4.39 -9.25 -10.85
C ILE A 233 -4.08 -7.84 -11.41
N PRO A 234 -5.07 -6.96 -11.66
CA PRO A 234 -4.76 -5.64 -12.18
C PRO A 234 -3.97 -4.73 -11.22
N LEU A 235 -3.93 -5.04 -9.91
CA LEU A 235 -3.16 -4.27 -8.91
C LEU A 235 -1.80 -4.89 -8.58
N TRP A 236 -1.76 -6.20 -8.40
CA TRP A 236 -0.62 -6.93 -7.82
C TRP A 236 -0.02 -7.97 -8.78
N GLY A 237 -0.68 -8.28 -9.89
CA GLY A 237 -0.21 -9.22 -10.90
C GLY A 237 -0.24 -10.68 -10.44
N TYR A 238 0.72 -11.46 -10.96
CA TYR A 238 0.82 -12.91 -10.78
C TYR A 238 1.24 -13.30 -9.36
N ALA A 239 0.95 -14.53 -8.96
CA ALA A 239 1.30 -15.02 -7.63
C ALA A 239 2.83 -15.04 -7.42
N ARG A 240 3.28 -14.52 -6.28
CA ARG A 240 4.67 -14.51 -5.81
C ARG A 240 4.71 -14.84 -4.34
N SER A 241 5.59 -15.74 -3.94
CA SER A 241 5.70 -16.19 -2.55
C SER A 241 6.92 -15.61 -1.86
N ARG A 242 6.71 -15.11 -0.64
CA ARG A 242 7.76 -14.64 0.25
C ARG A 242 8.59 -15.84 0.72
N SER A 243 9.92 -15.74 0.73
CA SER A 243 10.77 -16.81 1.27
C SER A 243 10.45 -17.13 2.73
N ILE A 244 10.59 -18.41 3.08
CA ILE A 244 10.30 -18.96 4.41
C ILE A 244 11.08 -18.21 5.49
N ASP A 245 12.37 -17.92 5.25
CA ASP A 245 13.24 -17.22 6.19
C ASP A 245 12.76 -15.81 6.52
N LEU A 246 12.23 -15.09 5.53
CA LEU A 246 11.68 -13.75 5.74
C LEU A 246 10.38 -13.80 6.54
N VAL A 247 9.48 -14.73 6.20
CA VAL A 247 8.23 -14.94 6.93
C VAL A 247 8.54 -15.32 8.38
N TYR A 248 9.43 -16.29 8.60
CA TYR A 248 9.82 -16.73 9.94
C TYR A 248 10.40 -15.58 10.77
N ARG A 249 11.28 -14.76 10.17
CA ARG A 249 11.87 -13.60 10.85
C ARG A 249 10.81 -12.58 11.26
N GLU A 250 9.94 -12.19 10.34
CA GLU A 250 8.86 -11.23 10.64
C GLU A 250 7.95 -11.76 11.76
N VAL A 251 7.55 -13.03 11.68
CA VAL A 251 6.71 -13.68 12.69
C VAL A 251 7.39 -13.67 14.06
N LYS A 252 8.67 -14.07 14.12
CA LYS A 252 9.42 -14.09 15.37
C LYS A 252 9.53 -12.69 16.00
N GLU A 253 9.91 -11.70 15.21
CA GLU A 253 10.04 -10.32 15.70
C GLU A 253 8.68 -9.74 16.16
N LEU A 254 7.58 -10.04 15.46
CA LEU A 254 6.24 -9.62 15.91
C LEU A 254 5.86 -10.24 17.26
N ILE A 255 6.20 -11.52 17.48
CA ILE A 255 6.03 -12.18 18.78
C ILE A 255 6.87 -11.48 19.85
N ASP A 256 8.13 -11.13 19.54
CA ASP A 256 9.02 -10.41 20.47
C ASP A 256 8.45 -9.02 20.85
N TYR A 257 7.70 -8.37 19.95
CA TYR A 257 6.97 -7.13 20.24
C TYR A 257 5.64 -7.34 20.99
N GLY A 258 5.22 -8.58 21.27
CA GLY A 258 4.01 -8.90 22.05
C GLY A 258 2.77 -9.18 21.22
N VAL A 259 2.90 -9.51 19.93
CA VAL A 259 1.78 -9.95 19.09
C VAL A 259 1.42 -11.41 19.42
N HIS A 260 0.16 -11.69 19.72
CA HIS A 260 -0.29 -13.05 20.05
C HIS A 260 -1.05 -13.76 18.93
N ARG A 261 -1.62 -13.03 17.96
CA ARG A 261 -2.46 -13.60 16.89
C ARG A 261 -1.92 -13.21 15.53
N ILE A 262 -1.17 -14.13 14.92
CA ILE A 262 -0.58 -13.95 13.60
C ILE A 262 -1.43 -14.68 12.56
N VAL A 263 -1.70 -14.01 11.44
CA VAL A 263 -2.42 -14.55 10.30
C VAL A 263 -1.50 -14.49 9.08
N LEU A 264 -1.11 -15.66 8.56
CA LEU A 264 -0.42 -15.72 7.28
C LEU A 264 -1.42 -15.41 6.17
N SER A 265 -1.03 -14.56 5.23
CA SER A 265 -1.98 -13.93 4.32
C SER A 265 -1.46 -13.77 2.91
N GLY A 266 -2.38 -13.87 1.97
CA GLY A 266 -2.15 -13.57 0.58
C GLY A 266 -3.47 -13.65 -0.19
N PRO A 267 -3.60 -12.95 -1.33
CA PRO A 267 -4.83 -13.01 -2.12
C PRO A 267 -5.17 -14.44 -2.58
N ASP A 268 -4.15 -15.22 -2.92
CA ASP A 268 -4.25 -16.65 -3.24
C ASP A 268 -3.26 -17.46 -2.41
N PHE A 269 -3.55 -17.65 -1.12
CA PHE A 269 -2.61 -18.28 -0.18
C PHE A 269 -2.22 -19.71 -0.59
N LEU A 270 -3.08 -20.42 -1.34
CA LEU A 270 -2.80 -21.77 -1.82
C LEU A 270 -1.70 -21.80 -2.89
N ASP A 271 -1.33 -20.65 -3.44
CA ASP A 271 -0.19 -20.51 -4.33
C ASP A 271 1.18 -20.45 -3.64
N TYR A 272 1.22 -20.48 -2.30
CA TYR A 272 2.47 -20.38 -1.58
C TYR A 272 3.48 -21.47 -1.99
N GLY A 273 4.62 -21.02 -2.53
CA GLY A 273 5.72 -21.84 -3.04
C GLY A 273 5.50 -22.45 -4.43
N ARG A 274 4.31 -22.32 -5.03
CA ARG A 274 4.05 -22.84 -6.39
C ARG A 274 4.77 -22.03 -7.46
N ASP A 275 4.95 -20.73 -7.22
CA ASP A 275 5.70 -19.84 -8.11
C ASP A 275 7.17 -20.24 -8.24
N TRP A 276 7.77 -20.84 -7.21
CA TRP A 276 9.17 -21.30 -7.25
C TRP A 276 9.40 -22.43 -8.27
N LEU A 277 8.36 -23.19 -8.62
CA LEU A 277 8.45 -24.29 -9.58
C LEU A 277 8.52 -23.83 -11.03
N VAL A 278 8.05 -22.60 -11.31
CA VAL A 278 7.94 -22.03 -12.66
C VAL A 278 8.89 -20.86 -12.89
N GLU A 279 9.62 -20.40 -11.87
CA GLU A 279 10.62 -19.34 -12.03
C GLU A 279 11.61 -19.66 -13.17
N PRO A 280 11.95 -18.69 -14.03
CA PRO A 280 11.65 -17.26 -13.93
C PRO A 280 10.30 -16.83 -14.55
N HIS A 281 9.48 -17.77 -15.04
CA HIS A 281 8.17 -17.47 -15.62
C HIS A 281 7.12 -17.18 -14.53
N PRO A 282 6.09 -16.35 -14.82
CA PRO A 282 5.05 -16.03 -13.85
C PRO A 282 4.08 -17.21 -13.66
N LEU A 283 3.68 -17.48 -12.42
CA LEU A 283 2.60 -18.43 -12.13
C LEU A 283 1.24 -17.81 -12.50
N VAL A 284 0.66 -18.26 -13.61
CA VAL A 284 -0.59 -17.72 -14.20
C VAL A 284 -1.65 -18.77 -14.51
N ASP A 285 -1.42 -20.04 -14.13
CA ASP A 285 -2.43 -21.09 -14.19
C ASP A 285 -2.63 -21.72 -12.80
N PRO A 286 -3.81 -21.57 -12.18
CA PRO A 286 -4.07 -22.11 -10.85
C PRO A 286 -4.22 -23.63 -10.86
N ARG A 287 -4.45 -24.27 -12.01
CA ARG A 287 -4.67 -25.73 -12.14
C ARG A 287 -3.40 -26.47 -12.54
N ASN A 288 -2.58 -25.87 -13.40
CA ASN A 288 -1.37 -26.51 -13.90
C ASN A 288 -0.15 -25.60 -13.71
N PRO A 289 0.50 -25.63 -12.53
CA PRO A 289 1.68 -24.82 -12.25
C PRO A 289 2.95 -25.40 -12.90
N GLY A 290 2.84 -26.06 -14.05
CA GLY A 290 3.97 -26.68 -14.74
C GLY A 290 4.83 -25.65 -15.47
N PRO A 291 6.11 -25.98 -15.75
CA PRO A 291 6.97 -25.17 -16.63
C PRO A 291 6.45 -25.10 -18.07
#